data_AF-A0A520RVC9-F1
#
_entry.id   AF-A0A520RVC9-F1
#
_cell.length_a   1.000
_cell.length_b   1.000
_cell.length_c   1.000
_cell.angle_alpha   90.00
_cell.angle_beta   90.00
_cell.angle_gamma   90.00
#
_symmetry.space_group_name_H-M   'P 1'
#
loop_
_entity.id
_entity.type
_entity.pdbx_description
1 polymer ?
#
loop_
_entity_poly.entity_id
_entity_poly.type
_entity_poly.pdbx_seq_one_letter_code
_entity_poly.pdbx_strand_id
1 'polypeptide(L)'
;SASQQFELPGNHSHSLLIMDAVTPESLGALIAAYEHKTYFLAVLLGINPFDQWGVELGKVIAGHMQTVLSGDDSNVEMDAATLAAAEAWRAANAD
;
A
#
# COMPACT_ATOMS: atom_id res chain seq x y z
N SER A 1 45.05 -9.35 3.11
CA SER A 1 43.76 -8.77 2.69
C SER A 1 42.70 -9.33 3.60
N ALA A 2 41.99 -8.52 4.39
CA ALA A 2 40.73 -9.00 4.95
C ALA A 2 39.82 -9.41 3.78
N SER A 3 39.08 -10.50 3.96
CA SER A 3 38.23 -11.04 2.91
C SER A 3 36.96 -10.20 2.80
N GLN A 4 36.59 -9.76 1.59
CA GLN A 4 35.47 -8.82 1.32
C GLN A 4 34.15 -9.20 2.02
N GLN A 5 33.90 -10.47 2.29
CA GLN A 5 32.67 -10.92 2.96
C GLN A 5 32.46 -10.41 4.40
N PHE A 6 33.45 -9.79 5.03
CA PHE A 6 33.33 -9.20 6.37
C PHE A 6 33.37 -7.66 6.36
N GLU A 7 33.35 -7.04 5.19
CA GLU A 7 33.28 -5.58 5.09
C GLU A 7 31.85 -5.10 5.27
N LEU A 8 31.68 -4.16 6.21
CA LEU A 8 30.45 -3.39 6.39
C LEU A 8 30.75 -1.95 5.99
N PRO A 9 30.56 -1.58 4.70
CA PRO A 9 30.74 -0.19 4.29
C PRO A 9 29.73 0.65 5.08
N GLY A 10 30.21 1.60 5.89
CA GLY A 10 29.36 2.46 6.71
C GLY A 10 28.51 3.44 5.89
N ASN A 11 28.26 4.64 6.41
CA ASN A 11 27.46 5.66 5.72
C ASN A 11 25.98 5.27 5.51
N HIS A 12 25.44 4.48 6.45
CA HIS A 12 24.02 4.21 6.55
C HIS A 12 23.40 5.27 7.47
N SER A 13 22.46 6.06 6.94
CA SER A 13 21.74 7.05 7.73
C SER A 13 20.65 6.39 8.57
N HIS A 14 20.54 6.76 9.84
CA HIS A 14 19.50 6.28 10.75
C HIS A 14 18.92 7.46 11.54
N SER A 15 17.68 7.33 11.99
CA SER A 15 17.09 8.23 12.99
C SER A 15 16.81 7.44 14.25
N LEU A 16 17.27 7.93 15.39
CA LEU A 16 17.02 7.33 16.70
C LEU A 16 16.16 8.28 17.53
N LEU A 17 14.98 7.81 17.94
CA LEU A 17 14.09 8.52 18.85
C LEU A 17 14.10 7.77 20.18
N ILE A 18 14.43 8.47 21.26
CA ILE A 18 14.51 7.90 22.62
C ILE A 18 13.42 8.55 23.46
N MET A 19 12.75 7.73 24.27
CA MET A 19 11.75 8.15 25.24
C MET A 19 11.88 7.33 26.52
N ASP A 20 11.54 7.92 27.66
CA ASP A 20 11.69 7.27 28.96
C ASP A 20 10.76 6.07 29.15
N ALA A 21 9.53 6.17 28.62
CA ALA A 21 8.55 5.09 28.60
C ALA A 21 7.51 5.30 27.49
N VAL A 22 6.87 4.21 27.06
CA VAL A 22 5.67 4.26 26.21
C VAL A 22 4.45 4.41 27.10
N THR A 23 4.00 5.66 27.27
CA THR A 23 2.78 6.04 27.96
C THR A 23 1.74 6.49 26.92
N PRO A 24 0.44 6.61 27.28
CA PRO A 24 -0.56 7.16 26.35
C PRO A 24 -0.17 8.53 25.80
N GLU A 25 0.45 9.37 26.64
CA GLU A 25 0.95 10.69 26.24
C GLU A 25 2.14 10.59 25.26
N SER A 26 3.18 9.82 25.59
CA SER A 26 4.37 9.73 24.73
C SER A 26 4.08 9.02 23.41
N LEU A 27 3.17 8.04 23.41
CA LEU A 27 2.67 7.41 22.19
C LEU A 27 1.86 8.40 21.33
N GLY A 28 0.96 9.18 21.95
CA GLY A 28 0.20 10.21 21.24
C GLY A 28 1.10 11.27 20.62
N ALA A 29 2.11 11.72 21.35
CA ALA A 29 3.12 12.66 20.85
C ALA A 29 3.92 12.08 19.68
N LEU A 30 4.28 10.79 19.73
CA LEU A 30 4.97 10.11 18.63
C LEU A 30 4.10 10.05 17.38
N ILE A 31 2.83 9.65 17.50
CA ILE A 31 1.89 9.61 16.37
C ILE A 31 1.74 10.99 15.76
N ALA A 32 1.46 12.00 16.59
CA ALA A 32 1.30 13.39 16.15
C ALA A 32 2.56 13.91 15.42
N ALA A 33 3.76 13.56 15.89
CA ALA A 33 5.00 13.93 15.22
C ALA A 33 5.10 13.34 13.80
N TYR A 34 4.68 12.09 13.59
CA TYR A 34 4.68 11.46 12.27
C TYR A 34 3.54 11.96 11.35
N GLU A 35 2.38 12.33 11.91
CA GLU A 35 1.31 13.01 11.16
C GLU A 35 1.81 14.37 10.64
N HIS A 36 2.44 15.17 11.49
CA HIS A 36 3.00 16.47 11.10
C HIS A 36 4.17 16.33 10.12
N LYS A 37 5.03 15.31 10.28
CA LYS A 37 6.09 15.00 9.30
C LYS A 37 5.50 14.71 7.93
N THR A 38 4.49 13.84 7.86
CA THR A 38 3.82 13.49 6.60
C THR A 38 3.17 14.72 5.96
N TYR A 39 2.46 15.52 6.76
CA TYR A 39 1.87 16.78 6.30
C TYR A 39 2.93 17.75 5.75
N PHE A 40 4.02 17.98 6.49
CA PHE A 40 5.11 18.87 6.07
C PHE A 40 5.71 18.44 4.74
N LEU A 41 5.98 17.13 4.57
CA LEU A 41 6.52 16.59 3.33
C LEU A 41 5.55 16.76 2.16
N ALA A 42 4.25 16.60 2.38
CA ALA A 42 3.25 16.82 1.34
C ALA A 42 3.17 18.29 0.92
N VAL A 43 3.21 19.22 1.87
CA VAL A 43 3.29 20.66 1.59
C VAL A 43 4.56 20.99 0.80
N LEU A 44 5.70 20.42 1.20
CA LEU A 44 6.98 20.60 0.49
C LEU A 44 6.92 20.10 -0.96
N LEU A 45 6.23 18.99 -1.19
CA LEU A 45 6.06 18.37 -2.51
C LEU A 45 4.90 18.98 -3.32
N GLY A 46 4.11 19.88 -2.75
CA GLY A 46 2.94 20.46 -3.41
C GLY A 46 1.81 19.46 -3.70
N ILE A 47 1.70 18.41 -2.89
CA ILE A 47 0.64 17.38 -3.02
C ILE A 47 -0.35 17.49 -1.86
N ASN A 48 -1.56 16.96 -2.06
CA ASN A 48 -2.57 16.90 -1.01
C ASN A 48 -2.37 15.65 -0.13
N PRO A 49 -2.06 15.76 1.17
CA PRO A 49 -1.91 14.60 2.04
C PRO A 49 -3.24 14.03 2.55
N PHE A 50 -4.37 14.69 2.26
CA PHE A 50 -5.68 14.35 2.83
C PHE A 50 -6.66 13.75 1.81
N ASP A 51 -6.23 13.53 0.56
CA ASP A 51 -7.02 12.80 -0.43
C ASP A 51 -6.48 11.39 -0.70
N GLN A 52 -7.30 10.59 -1.39
CA GLN A 52 -7.03 9.18 -1.63
C GLN A 52 -7.68 8.70 -2.93
N TRP A 53 -7.65 9.50 -3.99
CA TRP A 53 -8.30 9.18 -5.27
C TRP A 53 -7.86 7.85 -5.89
N GLY A 54 -6.62 7.41 -5.61
CA GLY A 54 -6.07 6.16 -6.12
C GLY A 54 -6.83 4.89 -5.72
N VAL A 55 -7.73 4.95 -4.73
CA VAL A 55 -8.52 3.77 -4.31
C VAL A 55 -9.78 3.55 -5.15
N GLU A 56 -10.26 4.58 -5.84
CA GLU A 56 -11.60 4.55 -6.45
C GLU A 56 -11.67 3.63 -7.66
N LEU A 57 -10.66 3.66 -8.55
CA LEU A 57 -10.63 2.78 -9.71
C LEU A 57 -10.59 1.30 -9.29
N GLY A 58 -9.83 0.97 -8.24
CA GLY A 58 -9.78 -0.39 -7.70
C GLY A 58 -11.14 -0.87 -7.17
N LYS A 59 -11.89 0.01 -6.48
CA LYS A 59 -13.25 -0.31 -6.02
C LYS A 59 -14.20 -0.57 -7.18
N VAL A 60 -14.14 0.23 -8.24
CA VAL A 60 -14.97 0.05 -9.45
C VAL A 60 -14.64 -1.28 -10.14
N ILE A 61 -13.35 -1.55 -10.37
CA ILE A 61 -12.90 -2.80 -11.00
C ILE A 61 -13.29 -4.02 -10.15
N ALA A 62 -13.16 -3.93 -8.82
CA ALA A 62 -13.56 -5.01 -7.92
C ALA A 62 -15.08 -5.30 -8.03
N GLY A 63 -15.91 -4.27 -8.13
CA GLY A 63 -17.36 -4.44 -8.35
C GLY A 63 -17.66 -5.12 -9.69
N HIS A 64 -17.02 -4.69 -10.77
CA HIS A 64 -17.14 -5.32 -12.08
C HIS A 64 -16.68 -6.78 -12.07
N MET A 65 -15.57 -7.07 -11.38
CA MET A 65 -15.04 -8.43 -11.25
C MET A 65 -16.02 -9.33 -10.48
N GLN A 66 -16.69 -8.81 -9.44
CA GLN A 66 -17.70 -9.58 -8.71
C GLN A 66 -18.84 -10.06 -9.63
N THR A 67 -19.29 -9.21 -10.56
CA THR A 67 -20.30 -9.56 -11.57
C THR A 67 -19.82 -10.68 -12.50
N VAL A 68 -18.61 -10.56 -13.05
CA VAL A 68 -18.00 -11.57 -13.94
C VAL A 68 -17.85 -12.93 -13.24
N LEU A 69 -17.37 -12.91 -11.98
CA LEU A 69 -17.20 -14.14 -11.20
C LEU A 69 -18.54 -14.81 -10.86
N SER A 70 -19.63 -14.03 -10.76
CA SER A 70 -20.99 -14.55 -10.48
C SER A 70 -21.68 -15.13 -11.72
N GLY A 71 -21.06 -15.04 -12.90
CA GLY A 71 -21.61 -15.58 -14.15
C GLY A 71 -22.67 -14.71 -14.82
N ASP A 72 -22.89 -13.48 -14.34
CA ASP A 72 -23.73 -12.47 -14.99
C ASP A 72 -22.87 -11.62 -15.93
N ASP A 73 -22.32 -12.25 -16.97
CA ASP A 73 -21.33 -11.64 -17.89
C ASP A 73 -21.95 -10.59 -18.85
N SER A 74 -23.18 -10.12 -18.57
CA SER A 74 -23.90 -9.22 -19.46
C SER A 74 -23.47 -7.76 -19.25
N ASN A 75 -22.46 -7.33 -20.03
CA ASN A 75 -22.02 -5.93 -20.27
C ASN A 75 -20.78 -5.41 -19.52
N VAL A 76 -19.89 -6.27 -19.01
CA VAL A 76 -18.61 -5.80 -18.41
C VAL A 76 -17.45 -6.07 -19.35
N GLU A 77 -16.93 -5.03 -20.01
CA GLU A 77 -15.70 -5.13 -20.82
C GLU A 77 -14.47 -5.18 -19.90
N MET A 78 -13.71 -6.27 -19.99
CA MET A 78 -12.39 -6.43 -19.36
C MET A 78 -11.37 -6.91 -20.40
N ASP A 79 -10.09 -6.65 -20.16
CA ASP A 79 -9.03 -7.12 -21.03
C ASP A 79 -8.88 -8.65 -20.98
N ALA A 80 -8.26 -9.21 -22.02
CA ALA A 80 -8.13 -10.66 -22.18
C ALA A 80 -7.36 -11.34 -21.05
N ALA A 81 -6.36 -10.69 -20.45
CA ALA A 81 -5.59 -11.29 -19.35
C ALA A 81 -6.46 -11.38 -18.08
N THR A 82 -7.24 -10.33 -17.81
CA THR A 82 -8.17 -10.29 -16.67
C THR A 82 -9.29 -11.32 -16.81
N LEU A 83 -9.86 -11.48 -18.03
CA LEU A 83 -10.88 -12.51 -18.30
C LEU A 83 -10.33 -13.94 -18.15
N ALA A 84 -9.14 -14.20 -18.71
CA ALA A 84 -8.51 -15.52 -18.61
C ALA A 84 -8.23 -15.91 -17.14
N ALA A 85 -7.85 -14.94 -16.30
CA ALA A 85 -7.67 -15.17 -14.87
C ALA A 85 -9.00 -15.47 -14.15
N ALA A 86 -10.07 -14.74 -14.49
CA ALA A 86 -11.41 -14.97 -13.94
C ALA A 86 -11.97 -16.36 -14.34
N GLU A 87 -11.78 -16.78 -15.59
CA GLU A 87 -12.14 -18.12 -16.06
C GLU A 87 -11.36 -19.22 -15.34
N ALA A 88 -10.03 -19.08 -15.22
CA ALA A 88 -9.20 -20.03 -14.49
C ALA A 88 -9.62 -20.14 -13.03
N TRP A 89 -9.96 -19.01 -12.39
CA TRP A 89 -10.48 -19.01 -11.04
C TRP A 89 -11.84 -19.73 -10.94
N ARG A 90 -12.79 -19.45 -11.85
CA ARG A 90 -14.10 -20.13 -11.87
C ARG A 90 -13.93 -21.64 -12.04
N ALA A 91 -13.05 -22.08 -12.95
CA ALA A 91 -12.77 -23.50 -13.17
C ALA A 91 -12.15 -24.18 -11.93
N ALA A 92 -11.30 -23.48 -11.18
CA ALA A 92 -10.68 -24.02 -9.96
C ALA A 92 -11.62 -24.06 -8.74
N ASN A 93 -12.70 -23.28 -8.77
CA ASN A 93 -13.68 -23.16 -7.69
C ASN A 93 -15.08 -23.67 -8.10
N ALA A 94 -15.18 -24.37 -9.22
CA ALA A 94 -16.37 -25.11 -9.58
C ALA A 94 -16.39 -26.40 -8.76
N ASP A 95 -17.38 -26.55 -7.89
CA ASP A 95 -17.73 -27.83 -7.29
C ASP A 95 -18.18 -28.84 -8.36
#